data_AF-A0A965MC47-F1
#
_entry.id   AF-A0A965MC47-F1
#
_cell.length_a   1.000
_cell.length_b   1.000
_cell.length_c   1.000
_cell.angle_alpha   90.00
_cell.angle_beta   90.00
_cell.angle_gamma   90.00
#
_symmetry.space_group_name_H-M   'P 1'
#
loop_
_entity.id
_entity.type
_entity.pdbx_description
1 polymer ?
#
loop_
_entity_poly.entity_id
_entity_poly.type
_entity_poly.pdbx_seq_one_letter_code
_entity_poly.pdbx_strand_id
1 'polypeptide(L)'
;RLAARGGVGAVMGAKKVKAIVMDLNKMPKLHDRKKVIGAVKQYNALLKEDEIAQNMKTYGTALMADTQNYLGGLPVRNFSAGQLVDPDKDVLKMGGEFIREQNLERGGETAHACMPGCTIECSNVYVDKDGKEIVSPVEYETIGLMGTNCGLTDPDELALVNFMANDLGIDTIEAGAMIAVLMDVGEGTFGDVKFMMDVLEEIRKGSDKGRIWAQGTARVGEHYGAARVPVIKQQAISAYDPRVVEATGITMMMTAQGADHTAGNLPKLDCREMSAAEIVAKSFEAQRVMAASDSLGICIFGRMVTDTHSGFIVEAINNALGTNFPASYYNEIGRETLRLEHEFNKAAGFTDSDDDLPGFFYEESLPPMNRVARFKGAEINQFRE
;
A
#
# COMPACT_ATOMS: atom_id res chain seq x y z
N ARG A 1 13.55 -0.37 -1.34
CA ARG A 1 12.60 0.23 -2.33
C ARG A 1 12.09 -0.89 -3.22
N LEU A 2 10.80 -0.91 -3.55
CA LEU A 2 10.17 -2.09 -4.13
C LEU A 2 9.14 -1.68 -5.17
N ALA A 3 9.17 -2.31 -6.35
CA ALA A 3 8.01 -2.42 -7.24
C ALA A 3 7.38 -3.78 -6.94
N ALA A 4 6.57 -3.82 -5.88
CA ALA A 4 6.28 -5.07 -5.16
C ALA A 4 5.16 -5.91 -5.77
N ARG A 5 4.05 -5.25 -6.14
CA ARG A 5 2.75 -5.92 -6.33
C ARG A 5 2.51 -6.33 -7.79
N GLY A 6 1.50 -7.18 -8.01
CA GLY A 6 1.14 -7.68 -9.35
C GLY A 6 2.13 -8.69 -9.97
N GLY A 7 3.12 -9.16 -9.20
CA GLY A 7 4.05 -10.21 -9.68
C GLY A 7 5.05 -9.75 -10.75
N VAL A 8 5.34 -8.44 -10.85
CA VAL A 8 6.27 -7.89 -11.84
C VAL A 8 7.69 -8.50 -11.75
N GLY A 9 8.14 -8.82 -10.53
CA GLY A 9 9.40 -9.53 -10.30
C GLY A 9 9.41 -10.95 -10.89
N ALA A 10 8.28 -11.66 -10.86
CA ALA A 10 8.15 -12.98 -11.47
C ALA A 10 8.21 -12.89 -13.01
N VAL A 11 7.64 -11.84 -13.61
CA VAL A 11 7.78 -11.59 -15.07
C VAL A 11 9.23 -11.35 -15.46
N MET A 12 9.96 -10.56 -14.66
CA MET A 12 11.39 -10.30 -14.84
C MET A 12 12.22 -11.60 -14.74
N GLY A 13 11.93 -12.43 -13.72
CA GLY A 13 12.53 -13.74 -13.53
C GLY A 13 12.23 -14.74 -14.65
N ALA A 14 10.99 -14.77 -15.15
CA ALA A 14 10.58 -15.61 -16.28
C ALA A 14 11.33 -15.25 -17.57
N LYS A 15 11.67 -13.96 -17.74
CA LYS A 15 12.52 -13.46 -18.83
C LYS A 15 14.03 -13.65 -18.57
N LYS A 16 14.41 -14.30 -17.46
CA LYS A 16 15.79 -14.54 -17.03
C LYS A 16 16.61 -13.25 -16.85
N VAL A 17 15.95 -12.15 -16.49
CA VAL A 17 16.63 -10.89 -16.17
C VAL A 17 16.84 -10.86 -14.66
N LYS A 18 18.10 -10.80 -14.19
CA LYS A 18 18.41 -10.74 -12.76
C LYS A 18 18.45 -9.31 -12.21
N ALA A 19 18.98 -8.38 -12.98
CA ALA A 19 19.12 -6.99 -12.60
C ALA A 19 19.19 -6.09 -13.85
N ILE A 20 18.83 -4.82 -13.67
CA ILE A 20 19.06 -3.74 -14.63
C ILE A 20 19.93 -2.72 -13.91
N VAL A 21 21.12 -2.47 -14.45
CA VAL A 21 22.09 -1.51 -13.88
C VAL A 21 22.10 -0.26 -14.75
N MET A 22 21.97 0.91 -14.11
CA MET A 22 21.92 2.21 -14.77
C MET A 22 22.90 3.16 -14.11
N ASP A 23 23.78 3.76 -14.91
CA ASP A 23 24.70 4.80 -14.45
C ASP A 23 24.12 6.19 -14.68
N LEU A 24 24.38 7.09 -13.74
CA LEU A 24 24.08 8.52 -13.93
C LEU A 24 24.98 9.08 -15.02
N ASN A 25 24.38 9.60 -16.09
CA ASN A 25 25.11 10.23 -17.18
C ASN A 25 25.14 11.76 -17.03
N LYS A 26 24.01 12.40 -17.30
CA LYS A 26 23.88 13.86 -17.24
C LYS A 26 22.46 14.26 -16.92
N MET A 27 22.32 15.45 -16.33
CA MET A 27 21.02 16.08 -16.15
C MET A 27 20.32 16.23 -17.52
N PRO A 28 19.01 15.93 -17.60
CA PRO A 28 18.21 16.23 -18.78
C PRO A 28 18.30 17.73 -19.15
N LYS A 29 18.26 18.03 -20.44
CA LYS A 29 18.17 19.41 -20.91
C LYS A 29 16.77 19.94 -20.58
N LEU A 30 16.72 21.01 -19.78
CA LEU A 30 15.48 21.71 -19.46
C LEU A 30 15.29 22.90 -20.40
N HIS A 31 14.06 23.13 -20.86
CA HIS A 31 13.71 24.24 -21.74
C HIS A 31 13.96 25.61 -21.07
N ASP A 32 13.35 25.87 -19.91
CA ASP A 32 13.64 27.02 -19.06
C ASP A 32 14.15 26.58 -17.69
N ARG A 33 15.46 26.32 -17.60
CA ARG A 33 16.11 25.86 -16.37
C ARG A 33 15.84 26.79 -15.18
N LYS A 34 15.78 28.11 -15.38
CA LYS A 34 15.63 29.06 -14.27
C LYS A 34 14.25 28.91 -13.64
N LYS A 35 13.20 28.84 -14.47
CA LYS A 35 11.83 28.63 -14.00
C LYS A 35 11.64 27.26 -13.35
N VAL A 36 12.19 26.20 -13.95
CA VAL A 36 12.09 24.84 -13.36
C VAL A 36 12.73 24.78 -11.98
N ILE A 37 13.94 25.32 -11.80
CA ILE A 37 14.58 25.36 -10.49
C ILE A 37 13.80 26.25 -9.50
N GLY A 38 13.15 27.32 -9.98
CA GLY A 38 12.22 28.11 -9.19
C GLY A 38 11.02 27.30 -8.69
N ALA A 39 10.39 26.53 -9.57
CA ALA A 39 9.28 25.65 -9.24
C ALA A 39 9.69 24.58 -8.21
N VAL A 40 10.85 23.94 -8.38
CA VAL A 40 11.36 22.95 -7.40
C VAL A 40 11.51 23.58 -6.00
N LYS A 41 12.04 24.81 -5.91
CA LYS A 41 12.15 25.52 -4.62
C LYS A 41 10.80 25.84 -4.00
N GLN A 42 9.85 26.30 -4.81
CA GLN A 42 8.51 26.62 -4.36
C GLN A 42 7.77 25.36 -3.88
N TYR A 43 7.86 24.26 -4.63
CA TYR A 43 7.26 22.99 -4.25
C TYR A 43 7.81 22.48 -2.90
N ASN A 44 9.12 22.57 -2.70
CA ASN A 44 9.74 22.22 -1.42
C ASN A 44 9.31 23.13 -0.26
N ALA A 45 9.03 24.42 -0.52
CA ALA A 45 8.50 25.31 0.50
C ALA A 45 7.07 24.92 0.90
N LEU A 46 6.21 24.60 -0.08
CA LEU A 46 4.85 24.11 0.15
C LEU A 46 4.86 22.80 0.95
N LEU A 47 5.73 21.84 0.58
CA LEU A 47 5.89 20.59 1.35
C LEU A 47 6.33 20.82 2.79
N LYS A 48 7.16 21.84 3.04
CA LYS A 48 7.63 22.15 4.39
C LYS A 48 6.52 22.74 5.27
N GLU A 49 5.57 23.44 4.67
CA GLU A 49 4.43 24.06 5.37
C GLU A 49 3.26 23.09 5.56
N ASP A 50 3.23 21.97 4.84
CA ASP A 50 2.16 20.98 4.91
C ASP A 50 2.30 20.01 6.12
N GLU A 51 1.25 19.90 6.92
CA GLU A 51 1.23 19.07 8.14
C GLU A 51 1.32 17.57 7.85
N ILE A 52 0.72 17.08 6.75
CA ILE A 52 0.76 15.66 6.39
C ILE A 52 2.19 15.29 5.97
N ALA A 53 2.87 16.16 5.22
CA ALA A 53 4.26 15.95 4.82
C ALA A 53 5.20 15.94 6.03
N GLN A 54 4.98 16.83 7.00
CA GLN A 54 5.70 16.83 8.28
C GLN A 54 5.46 15.55 9.09
N ASN A 55 4.23 15.05 9.13
CA ASN A 55 3.90 13.79 9.80
C ASN A 55 4.55 12.58 9.12
N MET A 56 4.55 12.54 7.78
CA MET A 56 5.26 11.52 7.02
C MET A 56 6.76 11.53 7.31
N LYS A 57 7.38 12.71 7.47
CA LYS A 57 8.79 12.80 7.90
C LYS A 57 9.01 12.28 9.32
N THR A 58 8.06 12.52 10.21
CA THR A 58 8.23 12.25 11.65
C THR A 58 8.01 10.78 11.99
N TYR A 59 6.96 10.18 11.44
CA TYR A 59 6.50 8.83 11.78
C TYR A 59 6.51 7.85 10.59
N GLY A 60 6.82 8.34 9.38
CA GLY A 60 6.66 7.55 8.16
C GLY A 60 5.19 7.16 7.93
N THR A 61 5.01 6.11 7.14
CA THR A 61 3.67 5.53 6.94
C THR A 61 3.18 4.78 8.19
N ALA A 62 4.08 4.34 9.08
CA ALA A 62 3.77 3.51 10.24
C ALA A 62 2.72 4.13 11.18
N LEU A 63 2.59 5.46 11.23
CA LEU A 63 1.51 6.16 11.96
C LEU A 63 0.09 5.70 11.54
N MET A 64 -0.03 5.17 10.33
CA MET A 64 -1.29 4.64 9.86
C MET A 64 -1.71 3.37 10.63
N ALA A 65 -0.77 2.63 11.24
CA ALA A 65 -1.10 1.52 12.14
C ALA A 65 -1.83 2.01 13.39
N ASP A 66 -1.37 3.11 14.00
CA ASP A 66 -2.07 3.74 15.12
C ASP A 66 -3.46 4.21 14.70
N THR A 67 -3.53 4.89 13.54
CA THR A 67 -4.79 5.40 12.99
C THR A 67 -5.79 4.28 12.75
N GLN A 68 -5.39 3.21 12.07
CA GLN A 68 -6.31 2.13 11.73
C GLN A 68 -6.64 1.24 12.91
N ASN A 69 -5.73 1.05 13.88
CA ASN A 69 -6.08 0.42 15.15
C ASN A 69 -7.14 1.28 15.87
N TYR A 70 -6.98 2.60 15.93
CA TYR A 70 -7.99 3.47 16.56
C TYR A 70 -9.35 3.38 15.85
N LEU A 71 -9.37 3.46 14.52
CA LEU A 71 -10.62 3.40 13.73
C LEU A 71 -11.27 2.00 13.70
N GLY A 72 -10.53 0.95 14.06
CA GLY A 72 -10.98 -0.43 13.93
C GLY A 72 -10.85 -1.00 12.51
N GLY A 73 -9.97 -0.42 11.68
CA GLY A 73 -9.72 -0.83 10.30
C GLY A 73 -8.41 -1.60 10.08
N LEU A 74 -7.64 -1.89 11.14
CA LEU A 74 -6.36 -2.59 11.05
C LEU A 74 -6.59 -4.11 10.99
N PRO A 75 -6.12 -4.83 9.94
CA PRO A 75 -6.31 -6.27 9.86
C PRO A 75 -5.55 -7.03 10.95
N VAL A 76 -6.27 -7.87 11.70
CA VAL A 76 -5.70 -8.72 12.74
C VAL A 76 -6.13 -10.18 12.56
N ARG A 77 -5.14 -11.09 12.55
CA ARG A 77 -5.32 -12.55 12.42
C ARG A 77 -6.25 -12.94 11.26
N ASN A 78 -5.76 -12.75 10.03
CA ASN A 78 -6.47 -12.96 8.76
C ASN A 78 -7.79 -12.17 8.63
N PHE A 79 -7.79 -10.88 9.01
CA PHE A 79 -8.98 -10.02 9.03
C PHE A 79 -10.11 -10.53 9.95
N SER A 80 -9.79 -11.19 11.06
CA SER A 80 -10.81 -11.59 12.07
C SER A 80 -11.22 -10.44 13.01
N ALA A 81 -10.36 -9.44 13.17
CA ALA A 81 -10.56 -8.29 14.04
C ALA A 81 -9.94 -7.03 13.41
N GLY A 82 -10.50 -5.88 13.76
CA GLY A 82 -10.08 -4.56 13.26
C GLY A 82 -9.12 -3.81 14.18
N GLN A 83 -8.79 -4.40 15.33
CA GLN A 83 -7.89 -3.85 16.34
C GLN A 83 -7.01 -4.94 16.91
N LEU A 84 -5.73 -4.63 17.12
CA LEU A 84 -4.79 -5.50 17.81
C LEU A 84 -4.88 -5.31 19.32
N VAL A 85 -5.05 -4.06 19.75
CA VAL A 85 -5.16 -3.66 21.17
C VAL A 85 -6.25 -2.62 21.34
N ASP A 86 -6.79 -2.51 22.55
CA ASP A 86 -7.75 -1.46 22.92
C ASP A 86 -7.00 -0.12 23.07
N PRO A 87 -7.26 0.89 22.21
CA PRO A 87 -6.50 2.14 22.21
C PRO A 87 -6.70 2.97 23.49
N ASP A 88 -7.74 2.70 24.28
CA ASP A 88 -7.98 3.40 25.55
C ASP A 88 -7.23 2.77 26.73
N LYS A 89 -6.68 1.57 26.56
CA LYS A 89 -6.07 0.77 27.65
C LYS A 89 -4.62 0.42 27.42
N ASP A 90 -4.23 0.21 26.17
CA ASP A 90 -2.97 -0.42 25.81
C ASP A 90 -2.21 0.41 24.77
N VAL A 91 -0.88 0.32 24.81
CA VAL A 91 -0.01 0.93 23.79
C VAL A 91 0.15 -0.05 22.63
N LEU A 92 -0.11 0.42 21.41
CA LEU A 92 0.14 -0.35 20.19
C LEU A 92 1.64 -0.38 19.88
N LYS A 93 2.34 -1.44 20.30
CA LYS A 93 3.78 -1.62 19.99
C LYS A 93 4.09 -1.70 18.49
N MET A 94 3.12 -2.16 17.72
CA MET A 94 3.18 -2.21 16.25
C MET A 94 2.87 -0.85 15.59
N GLY A 95 2.62 0.18 16.39
CA GLY A 95 2.29 1.53 15.96
C GLY A 95 3.52 2.36 15.60
N GLY A 96 3.33 3.36 14.75
CA GLY A 96 4.38 4.27 14.31
C GLY A 96 4.94 5.11 15.45
N GLU A 97 4.14 5.47 16.45
CA GLU A 97 4.62 6.20 17.63
C GLU A 97 5.63 5.36 18.43
N PHE A 98 5.25 4.12 18.79
CA PHE A 98 6.12 3.22 19.54
C PHE A 98 7.38 2.85 18.76
N ILE A 99 7.22 2.45 17.49
CA ILE A 99 8.33 2.07 16.61
C ILE A 99 9.33 3.22 16.48
N ARG A 100 8.85 4.46 16.33
CA ARG A 100 9.70 5.64 16.21
C ARG A 100 10.55 5.86 17.46
N GLU A 101 9.93 5.91 18.64
CA GLU A 101 10.66 6.15 19.90
C GLU A 101 11.69 5.05 20.14
N GLN A 102 11.28 3.78 20.01
CA GLN A 102 12.18 2.65 20.17
C GLN A 102 13.37 2.72 19.18
N ASN A 103 13.11 3.06 17.91
CA ASN A 103 14.17 3.12 16.92
C ASN A 103 15.16 4.27 17.20
N LEU A 104 14.67 5.43 17.67
CA LEU A 104 15.53 6.55 18.08
C LEU A 104 16.40 6.21 19.29
N GLU A 105 15.83 5.56 20.30
CA GLU A 105 16.57 5.12 21.49
C GLU A 105 17.71 4.17 21.14
N ARG A 106 17.54 3.38 20.09
CA ARG A 106 18.53 2.41 19.59
C ARG A 106 19.49 2.98 18.54
N GLY A 107 19.33 4.26 18.16
CA GLY A 107 20.20 4.93 17.19
C GLY A 107 19.86 4.69 15.72
N GLY A 108 18.65 4.22 15.42
CA GLY A 108 18.15 4.08 14.06
C GLY A 108 17.75 5.41 13.41
N GLU A 109 17.60 5.40 12.08
CA GLU A 109 17.17 6.58 11.33
C GLU A 109 15.65 6.58 11.16
N THR A 110 14.97 7.65 11.55
CA THR A 110 13.51 7.76 11.41
C THR A 110 13.07 8.63 10.23
N ALA A 111 14.02 9.25 9.52
CA ALA A 111 13.77 10.06 8.34
C ALA A 111 14.86 9.82 7.29
N HIS A 112 14.50 9.13 6.21
CA HIS A 112 15.40 8.72 5.13
C HIS A 112 14.77 9.02 3.75
N ALA A 113 15.54 9.67 2.87
CA ALA A 113 15.09 10.04 1.54
C ALA A 113 15.01 8.82 0.61
N CYS A 114 13.95 8.72 -0.20
CA CYS A 114 13.82 7.64 -1.18
C CYS A 114 14.63 7.84 -2.45
N MET A 115 14.88 9.10 -2.80
CA MET A 115 15.59 9.53 -3.98
C MET A 115 16.21 10.90 -3.74
N PRO A 116 17.22 11.30 -4.52
CA PRO A 116 17.79 12.63 -4.44
C PRO A 116 16.72 13.72 -4.57
N GLY A 117 16.70 14.65 -3.62
CA GLY A 117 15.80 15.80 -3.62
C GLY A 117 14.44 15.59 -2.94
N CYS A 118 14.10 14.39 -2.50
CA CYS A 118 12.91 14.18 -1.68
C CYS A 118 13.10 14.82 -0.30
N THR A 119 12.30 15.85 0.03
CA THR A 119 12.35 16.54 1.33
C THR A 119 11.36 16.00 2.36
N ILE A 120 10.50 15.06 1.96
CA ILE A 120 9.54 14.41 2.86
C ILE A 120 10.26 13.37 3.73
N GLU A 121 11.20 12.60 3.16
CA GLU A 121 12.04 11.67 3.92
C GLU A 121 11.24 10.63 4.74
N CYS A 122 10.12 10.14 4.20
CA CYS A 122 9.16 9.28 4.91
C CYS A 122 9.66 7.88 5.33
N SER A 123 10.85 7.48 4.88
CA SER A 123 11.40 6.15 5.14
C SER A 123 12.14 6.11 6.47
N ASN A 124 12.27 4.92 7.05
CA ASN A 124 13.12 4.67 8.21
C ASN A 124 14.19 3.60 7.92
N VAL A 125 15.21 3.55 8.77
CA VAL A 125 16.19 2.46 8.90
C VAL A 125 16.02 1.91 10.30
N TYR A 126 15.43 0.73 10.39
CA TYR A 126 15.10 0.08 11.65
C TYR A 126 16.29 -0.74 12.16
N VAL A 127 16.68 -0.52 13.41
CA VAL A 127 17.85 -1.16 14.02
C VAL A 127 17.49 -2.04 15.21
N ASP A 128 18.32 -3.04 15.47
CA ASP A 128 18.22 -3.88 16.67
C ASP A 128 18.64 -3.10 17.95
N LYS A 129 18.51 -3.75 19.09
CA LYS A 129 18.87 -3.17 20.41
C LYS A 129 20.35 -2.75 20.53
N ASP A 130 21.22 -3.25 19.65
CA ASP A 130 22.65 -2.97 19.64
C ASP A 130 22.99 -1.92 18.54
N GLY A 131 21.97 -1.32 17.91
CA GLY A 131 22.09 -0.27 16.90
C GLY A 131 22.47 -0.79 15.51
N LYS A 132 22.37 -2.10 15.26
CA LYS A 132 22.65 -2.69 13.95
C LYS A 132 21.39 -2.71 13.10
N GLU A 133 21.49 -2.22 11.86
CA GLU A 133 20.39 -2.27 10.90
C GLU A 133 19.86 -3.70 10.71
N ILE A 134 18.54 -3.84 10.85
CA ILE A 134 17.79 -5.05 10.48
C ILE A 134 17.17 -4.85 9.10
N VAL A 135 16.38 -3.79 8.92
CA VAL A 135 15.60 -3.59 7.70
C VAL A 135 15.31 -2.11 7.43
N SER A 136 15.23 -1.76 6.15
CA SER A 136 14.76 -0.45 5.70
C SER A 136 13.84 -0.59 4.48
N PRO A 137 12.60 -0.05 4.51
CA PRO A 137 11.86 0.51 5.64
C PRO A 137 10.91 -0.48 6.34
N VAL A 138 10.47 -0.11 7.54
CA VAL A 138 9.25 -0.63 8.18
C VAL A 138 8.08 0.28 7.80
N GLU A 139 7.21 -0.21 6.92
CA GLU A 139 6.06 0.54 6.37
C GLU A 139 4.74 -0.01 6.91
N TYR A 140 3.68 0.82 6.88
CA TYR A 140 2.34 0.48 7.35
C TYR A 140 1.81 -0.85 6.81
N GLU A 141 1.92 -1.06 5.51
CA GLU A 141 1.38 -2.25 4.86
C GLU A 141 2.05 -3.53 5.34
N THR A 142 3.36 -3.48 5.57
CA THR A 142 4.10 -4.60 6.15
C THR A 142 3.70 -4.83 7.59
N ILE A 143 3.55 -3.76 8.39
CA ILE A 143 3.01 -3.84 9.76
C ILE A 143 1.64 -4.52 9.76
N GLY A 144 0.73 -4.10 8.88
CA GLY A 144 -0.62 -4.60 8.79
C GLY A 144 -0.68 -6.06 8.35
N LEU A 145 -0.14 -6.40 7.17
CA LEU A 145 -0.36 -7.73 6.58
C LEU A 145 0.65 -8.79 7.02
N MET A 146 1.92 -8.41 7.20
CA MET A 146 2.96 -9.34 7.63
C MET A 146 3.16 -9.31 9.15
N GLY A 147 2.64 -8.28 9.84
CA GLY A 147 2.63 -8.19 11.29
C GLY A 147 1.30 -8.60 11.89
N THR A 148 0.40 -7.64 12.09
CA THR A 148 -0.81 -7.81 12.89
C THR A 148 -1.79 -8.82 12.29
N ASN A 149 -1.89 -8.89 10.97
CA ASN A 149 -2.70 -9.88 10.27
C ASN A 149 -2.15 -11.31 10.43
N CYS A 150 -0.85 -11.46 10.68
CA CYS A 150 -0.20 -12.73 11.06
C CYS A 150 -0.16 -12.93 12.58
N GLY A 151 -0.66 -11.97 13.37
CA GLY A 151 -0.74 -12.04 14.83
C GLY A 151 0.53 -11.58 15.57
N LEU A 152 1.51 -10.98 14.89
CA LEU A 152 2.69 -10.43 15.54
C LEU A 152 2.34 -9.19 16.38
N THR A 153 3.00 -9.05 17.52
CA THR A 153 2.85 -7.92 18.45
C THR A 153 4.16 -7.22 18.78
N ASP A 154 5.28 -7.74 18.27
CA ASP A 154 6.63 -7.21 18.50
C ASP A 154 7.22 -6.65 17.19
N PRO A 155 7.61 -5.36 17.14
CA PRO A 155 8.23 -4.78 15.96
C PRO A 155 9.60 -5.38 15.61
N ASP A 156 10.34 -5.97 16.56
CA ASP A 156 11.61 -6.65 16.27
C ASP A 156 11.36 -7.95 15.49
N GLU A 157 10.32 -8.69 15.85
CA GLU A 157 9.90 -9.89 15.13
C GLU A 157 9.43 -9.53 13.71
N LEU A 158 8.62 -8.48 13.57
CA LEU A 158 8.21 -7.96 12.26
C LEU A 158 9.41 -7.58 11.40
N ALA A 159 10.40 -6.89 11.98
CA ALA A 159 11.57 -6.43 11.24
C ALA A 159 12.37 -7.61 10.65
N LEU A 160 12.48 -8.73 11.37
CA LEU A 160 13.14 -9.95 10.89
C LEU A 160 12.39 -10.59 9.72
N VAL A 161 11.07 -10.72 9.81
CA VAL A 161 10.26 -11.30 8.72
C VAL A 161 10.25 -10.36 7.50
N ASN A 162 10.14 -9.05 7.72
CA ASN A 162 10.25 -8.03 6.65
C ASN A 162 11.61 -8.10 5.94
N PHE A 163 12.72 -8.24 6.70
CA PHE A 163 14.05 -8.44 6.11
C PHE A 163 14.08 -9.65 5.19
N MET A 164 13.53 -10.79 5.63
CA MET A 164 13.49 -12.00 4.82
C MET A 164 12.67 -11.82 3.54
N ALA A 165 11.51 -11.17 3.60
CA ALA A 165 10.70 -10.87 2.42
C ALA A 165 11.43 -9.93 1.44
N ASN A 166 12.14 -8.92 1.96
CA ASN A 166 12.95 -8.01 1.16
C ASN A 166 14.12 -8.72 0.48
N ASP A 167 14.81 -9.63 1.18
CA ASP A 167 15.92 -10.41 0.61
C ASP A 167 15.43 -11.38 -0.49
N LEU A 168 14.22 -11.94 -0.33
CA LEU A 168 13.55 -12.72 -1.38
C LEU A 168 13.08 -11.88 -2.57
N GLY A 169 12.84 -10.59 -2.35
CA GLY A 169 12.27 -9.68 -3.36
C GLY A 169 10.80 -9.96 -3.64
N ILE A 170 10.01 -10.26 -2.60
CA ILE A 170 8.57 -10.54 -2.69
C ILE A 170 7.73 -9.46 -2.00
N ASP A 171 6.46 -9.35 -2.40
CA ASP A 171 5.49 -8.42 -1.79
C ASP A 171 5.13 -8.83 -0.36
N THR A 172 5.31 -7.93 0.60
CA THR A 172 4.96 -8.16 2.00
C THR A 172 3.45 -8.22 2.24
N ILE A 173 2.65 -7.55 1.42
CA ILE A 173 1.18 -7.61 1.50
C ILE A 173 0.71 -9.00 1.09
N GLU A 174 1.07 -9.42 -0.12
CA GLU A 174 0.70 -10.73 -0.67
C GLU A 174 1.25 -11.90 0.18
N ALA A 175 2.53 -11.85 0.57
CA ALA A 175 3.12 -12.89 1.39
C ALA A 175 2.52 -12.94 2.80
N GLY A 176 2.27 -11.77 3.42
CA GLY A 176 1.65 -11.68 4.74
C GLY A 176 0.21 -12.19 4.76
N ALA A 177 -0.60 -11.82 3.77
CA ALA A 177 -1.97 -12.34 3.63
C ALA A 177 -1.97 -13.86 3.42
N MET A 178 -1.10 -14.38 2.56
CA MET A 178 -0.96 -15.82 2.33
C MET A 178 -0.54 -16.59 3.59
N ILE A 179 0.43 -16.08 4.35
CA ILE A 179 0.86 -16.68 5.62
C ILE A 179 -0.28 -16.66 6.66
N ALA A 180 -1.02 -15.55 6.74
CA ALA A 180 -2.17 -15.46 7.63
C ALA A 180 -3.25 -16.48 7.27
N VAL A 181 -3.50 -16.73 5.97
CA VAL A 181 -4.40 -17.79 5.51
C VAL A 181 -3.90 -19.18 5.95
N LEU A 182 -2.60 -19.46 5.84
CA LEU A 182 -2.02 -20.73 6.31
C LEU A 182 -2.20 -20.92 7.82
N MET A 183 -1.99 -19.87 8.62
CA MET A 183 -2.24 -19.90 10.06
C MET A 183 -3.71 -20.14 10.37
N ASP A 184 -4.61 -19.54 9.58
CA ASP A 184 -6.06 -19.64 9.77
C ASP A 184 -6.61 -21.05 9.52
N VAL A 185 -6.01 -21.79 8.57
CA VAL A 185 -6.33 -23.20 8.31
C VAL A 185 -5.57 -24.18 9.20
N GLY A 186 -4.75 -23.68 10.14
CA GLY A 186 -4.07 -24.49 11.14
C GLY A 186 -2.72 -25.09 10.72
N GLU A 187 -2.11 -24.65 9.62
CA GLU A 187 -0.72 -25.04 9.29
C GLU A 187 0.31 -24.40 10.25
N GLY A 188 -0.07 -23.32 10.92
CA GLY A 188 0.71 -22.62 11.93
C GLY A 188 -0.18 -21.92 12.97
N THR A 189 0.42 -21.27 13.96
CA THR A 189 -0.32 -20.47 14.95
C THR A 189 -0.08 -18.98 14.70
N PHE A 190 -1.11 -18.15 14.80
CA PHE A 190 -0.96 -16.69 14.76
C PHE A 190 0.07 -16.22 15.80
N GLY A 191 1.04 -15.42 15.36
CA GLY A 191 2.16 -14.96 16.19
C GLY A 191 3.41 -15.84 16.13
N ASP A 192 3.39 -16.99 15.43
CA ASP A 192 4.56 -17.86 15.33
C ASP A 192 5.55 -17.37 14.26
N VAL A 193 6.51 -16.53 14.68
CA VAL A 193 7.59 -16.00 13.84
C VAL A 193 8.40 -17.10 13.18
N LYS A 194 8.65 -18.21 13.89
CA LYS A 194 9.43 -19.32 13.34
C LYS A 194 8.69 -19.96 12.18
N PHE A 195 7.39 -20.19 12.31
CA PHE A 195 6.57 -20.67 11.22
C PHE A 195 6.60 -19.72 10.01
N MET A 196 6.49 -18.40 10.24
CA MET A 196 6.58 -17.41 9.16
C MET A 196 7.93 -17.49 8.41
N MET A 197 9.03 -17.58 9.15
CA MET A 197 10.38 -17.72 8.57
C MET A 197 10.55 -19.04 7.83
N ASP A 198 10.00 -20.15 8.36
CA ASP A 198 10.01 -21.46 7.71
C ASP A 198 9.23 -21.41 6.39
N VAL A 199 8.07 -20.74 6.33
CA VAL A 199 7.30 -20.55 5.09
C VAL A 199 8.12 -19.80 4.03
N LEU A 200 8.74 -18.68 4.40
CA LEU A 200 9.56 -17.88 3.50
C LEU A 200 10.79 -18.66 3.00
N GLU A 201 11.39 -19.47 3.86
CA GLU A 201 12.53 -20.31 3.49
C GLU A 201 12.13 -21.48 2.57
N GLU A 202 10.94 -22.08 2.75
CA GLU A 202 10.43 -23.09 1.82
C GLU A 202 10.16 -22.48 0.43
N ILE A 203 9.64 -21.25 0.37
CA ILE A 203 9.53 -20.47 -0.88
C ILE A 203 10.91 -20.27 -1.51
N ARG A 204 11.93 -19.86 -0.72
CA ARG A 204 13.31 -19.68 -1.21
C ARG A 204 13.87 -20.95 -1.85
N LYS A 205 13.71 -22.08 -1.18
CA LYS A 205 14.18 -23.39 -1.64
C LYS A 205 13.43 -23.89 -2.87
N GLY A 206 12.21 -23.39 -3.09
CA GLY A 206 11.31 -23.93 -4.10
C GLY A 206 10.93 -25.38 -3.80
N SER A 207 10.74 -25.72 -2.52
CA SER A 207 10.26 -27.05 -2.11
C SER A 207 8.85 -27.33 -2.64
N ASP A 208 8.34 -28.55 -2.47
CA ASP A 208 6.99 -28.89 -2.93
C ASP A 208 5.93 -27.98 -2.26
N LYS A 209 6.05 -27.72 -0.96
CA LYS A 209 5.23 -26.73 -0.24
C LYS A 209 5.52 -25.31 -0.70
N GLY A 210 6.80 -24.94 -0.81
CA GLY A 210 7.22 -23.61 -1.24
C GLY A 210 6.68 -23.21 -2.62
N ARG A 211 6.62 -24.14 -3.57
CA ARG A 211 6.05 -23.88 -4.90
C ARG A 211 4.54 -23.66 -4.88
N ILE A 212 3.82 -24.28 -3.95
CA ILE A 212 2.40 -24.03 -3.71
C ILE A 212 2.23 -22.65 -3.05
N TRP A 213 2.98 -22.37 -1.99
CA TRP A 213 2.89 -21.10 -1.26
C TRP A 213 3.30 -19.88 -2.10
N ALA A 214 4.24 -20.06 -3.03
CA ALA A 214 4.62 -19.02 -3.99
C ALA A 214 3.53 -18.66 -5.02
N GLN A 215 2.40 -19.38 -5.07
CA GLN A 215 1.30 -19.10 -5.99
C GLN A 215 0.38 -17.95 -5.54
N GLY A 216 0.58 -17.42 -4.33
CA GLY A 216 -0.16 -16.30 -3.75
C GLY A 216 -1.41 -16.72 -2.96
N THR A 217 -1.99 -15.75 -2.26
CA THR A 217 -3.06 -15.90 -1.27
C THR A 217 -4.28 -16.62 -1.85
N ALA A 218 -4.71 -16.24 -3.06
CA ALA A 218 -5.89 -16.82 -3.69
C ALA A 218 -5.76 -18.34 -3.90
N ARG A 219 -4.64 -18.77 -4.51
CA ARG A 219 -4.40 -20.18 -4.85
C ARG A 219 -4.04 -21.02 -3.63
N VAL A 220 -3.36 -20.44 -2.65
CA VAL A 220 -3.10 -21.10 -1.36
C VAL A 220 -4.43 -21.31 -0.61
N GLY A 221 -5.27 -20.27 -0.53
CA GLY A 221 -6.59 -20.37 0.08
C GLY A 221 -7.45 -21.47 -0.55
N GLU A 222 -7.49 -21.53 -1.90
CA GLU A 222 -8.17 -22.60 -2.63
C GLU A 222 -7.59 -23.98 -2.32
N HIS A 223 -6.25 -24.13 -2.35
CA HIS A 223 -5.58 -25.42 -2.12
C HIS A 223 -5.90 -26.01 -0.74
N TYR A 224 -5.97 -25.17 0.29
CA TYR A 224 -6.23 -25.58 1.66
C TYR A 224 -7.71 -25.51 2.07
N GLY A 225 -8.61 -25.07 1.17
CA GLY A 225 -10.03 -24.91 1.46
C GLY A 225 -10.31 -23.85 2.55
N ALA A 226 -9.53 -22.77 2.57
CA ALA A 226 -9.66 -21.71 3.56
C ALA A 226 -10.99 -20.96 3.45
N ALA A 227 -11.63 -20.68 4.59
CA ALA A 227 -12.89 -19.93 4.63
C ALA A 227 -12.68 -18.42 4.38
N ARG A 228 -11.60 -17.85 4.91
CA ARG A 228 -11.22 -16.44 4.73
C ARG A 228 -10.04 -16.32 3.78
N VAL A 229 -10.30 -15.90 2.55
CA VAL A 229 -9.28 -15.63 1.53
C VAL A 229 -9.41 -14.16 1.10
N PRO A 230 -8.62 -13.23 1.68
CA PRO A 230 -8.82 -11.79 1.51
C PRO A 230 -8.24 -11.26 0.20
N VAL A 231 -8.84 -11.63 -0.94
CA VAL A 231 -8.35 -11.24 -2.28
C VAL A 231 -9.43 -10.57 -3.12
N ILE A 232 -9.04 -9.63 -3.99
CA ILE A 232 -9.87 -9.11 -5.09
C ILE A 232 -9.03 -9.22 -6.36
N LYS A 233 -9.62 -9.69 -7.46
CA LYS A 233 -8.87 -10.01 -8.70
C LYS A 233 -7.66 -10.92 -8.45
N GLN A 234 -7.79 -11.86 -7.51
CA GLN A 234 -6.73 -12.78 -7.07
C GLN A 234 -5.49 -12.13 -6.43
N GLN A 235 -5.55 -10.85 -6.09
CA GLN A 235 -4.49 -10.13 -5.36
C GLN A 235 -4.96 -9.82 -3.94
N ALA A 236 -4.08 -10.00 -2.95
CA ALA A 236 -4.40 -9.76 -1.54
C ALA A 236 -4.84 -8.32 -1.27
N ILE A 237 -5.83 -8.17 -0.41
CA ILE A 237 -6.30 -6.87 0.10
C ILE A 237 -5.19 -6.24 0.97
N SER A 238 -4.98 -4.95 0.76
CA SER A 238 -4.04 -4.12 1.54
C SER A 238 -4.51 -3.91 2.98
N ALA A 239 -3.72 -3.21 3.81
CA ALA A 239 -3.90 -3.14 5.25
C ALA A 239 -5.11 -2.31 5.71
N TYR A 240 -6.16 -2.19 4.90
CA TYR A 240 -7.37 -1.43 5.21
C TYR A 240 -8.56 -2.37 5.15
N ASP A 241 -9.14 -2.70 6.29
CA ASP A 241 -10.31 -3.57 6.32
C ASP A 241 -11.52 -2.87 5.65
N PRO A 242 -12.05 -3.41 4.55
CA PRO A 242 -13.09 -2.76 3.76
C PRO A 242 -14.44 -2.63 4.50
N ARG A 243 -14.62 -3.32 5.64
CA ARG A 243 -15.81 -3.16 6.51
C ARG A 243 -15.81 -1.85 7.29
N VAL A 244 -14.65 -1.22 7.44
CA VAL A 244 -14.47 0.05 8.16
C VAL A 244 -13.95 1.14 7.23
N VAL A 245 -12.98 0.83 6.38
CA VAL A 245 -12.34 1.77 5.45
C VAL A 245 -12.97 1.66 4.06
N GLU A 246 -14.28 1.92 3.99
CA GLU A 246 -15.13 1.56 2.83
C GLU A 246 -14.69 2.23 1.52
N ALA A 247 -14.26 3.49 1.55
CA ALA A 247 -13.82 4.20 0.35
C ALA A 247 -12.54 3.59 -0.27
N THR A 248 -11.57 3.22 0.56
CA THR A 248 -10.38 2.49 0.10
C THR A 248 -10.75 1.08 -0.35
N GLY A 249 -11.71 0.42 0.33
CA GLY A 249 -12.30 -0.84 -0.12
C GLY A 249 -12.85 -0.76 -1.55
N ILE A 250 -13.67 0.26 -1.83
CA ILE A 250 -14.21 0.52 -3.18
C ILE A 250 -13.11 0.80 -4.20
N THR A 251 -12.06 1.53 -3.84
CA THR A 251 -10.88 1.70 -4.70
C THR A 251 -10.29 0.34 -5.08
N MET A 252 -10.05 -0.54 -4.11
CA MET A 252 -9.47 -1.88 -4.35
C MET A 252 -10.39 -2.77 -5.18
N MET A 253 -11.71 -2.61 -5.04
CA MET A 253 -12.70 -3.27 -5.88
C MET A 253 -12.63 -2.78 -7.32
N MET A 254 -12.51 -1.47 -7.55
CA MET A 254 -12.67 -0.87 -8.88
C MET A 254 -11.38 -0.77 -9.71
N THR A 255 -10.24 -0.60 -9.06
CA THR A 255 -8.96 -0.33 -9.73
C THR A 255 -8.55 -1.48 -10.65
N ALA A 256 -7.88 -1.15 -11.73
CA ALA A 256 -7.35 -2.12 -12.68
C ALA A 256 -6.13 -2.88 -12.14
N GLN A 257 -5.46 -2.34 -11.12
CA GLN A 257 -4.21 -2.87 -10.55
C GLN A 257 -4.40 -4.13 -9.66
N GLY A 258 -5.65 -4.59 -9.46
CA GLY A 258 -6.00 -5.57 -8.41
C GLY A 258 -6.23 -4.89 -7.07
N ALA A 259 -6.38 -5.64 -5.97
CA ALA A 259 -6.68 -5.05 -4.66
C ALA A 259 -5.56 -4.13 -4.11
N ASP A 260 -5.50 -2.87 -4.57
CA ASP A 260 -4.45 -1.91 -4.24
C ASP A 260 -5.01 -0.58 -3.74
N HIS A 261 -4.62 -0.17 -2.53
CA HIS A 261 -5.03 1.09 -1.94
C HIS A 261 -4.30 2.29 -2.53
N THR A 262 -3.07 2.14 -3.06
CA THR A 262 -2.31 3.28 -3.58
C THR A 262 -2.95 3.85 -4.83
N ALA A 263 -3.77 3.05 -5.51
CA ALA A 263 -4.59 3.50 -6.62
C ALA A 263 -5.58 4.60 -6.21
N GLY A 264 -5.92 4.79 -4.94
CA GLY A 264 -6.89 5.79 -4.49
C GLY A 264 -7.23 5.66 -3.00
N ASN A 265 -6.32 6.11 -2.13
CA ASN A 265 -6.43 5.86 -0.69
C ASN A 265 -7.20 6.97 0.06
N LEU A 266 -8.28 6.61 0.76
CA LEU A 266 -9.11 7.50 1.60
C LEU A 266 -9.26 6.93 3.02
N PRO A 267 -8.15 6.78 3.78
CA PRO A 267 -8.10 5.91 4.94
C PRO A 267 -8.81 6.45 6.20
N LYS A 268 -9.22 7.71 6.20
CA LYS A 268 -9.87 8.40 7.32
C LYS A 268 -11.29 8.86 7.00
N LEU A 269 -11.79 8.61 5.79
CA LEU A 269 -13.11 9.05 5.38
C LEU A 269 -14.16 8.16 6.05
N ASP A 270 -14.97 8.72 6.94
CA ASP A 270 -16.13 8.01 7.48
C ASP A 270 -17.24 7.97 6.43
N CYS A 271 -17.48 6.77 5.91
CA CYS A 271 -18.44 6.51 4.86
C CYS A 271 -19.78 6.00 5.38
N ARG A 272 -19.94 5.82 6.69
CA ARG A 272 -21.02 4.98 7.22
C ARG A 272 -22.42 5.47 6.83
N GLU A 273 -22.61 6.79 6.86
CA GLU A 273 -23.87 7.46 6.49
C GLU A 273 -23.93 7.89 5.02
N MET A 274 -22.91 7.58 4.23
CA MET A 274 -22.86 7.90 2.81
C MET A 274 -23.51 6.80 1.97
N SER A 275 -24.10 7.22 0.84
CA SER A 275 -24.57 6.33 -0.23
C SER A 275 -23.41 5.77 -1.06
N ALA A 276 -23.65 4.66 -1.77
CA ALA A 276 -22.69 4.07 -2.70
C ALA A 276 -22.18 5.12 -3.73
N ALA A 277 -23.09 5.88 -4.32
CA ALA A 277 -22.77 6.91 -5.31
C ALA A 277 -21.80 7.98 -4.76
N GLU A 278 -22.01 8.45 -3.54
CA GLU A 278 -21.15 9.47 -2.92
C GLU A 278 -19.75 8.93 -2.62
N ILE A 279 -19.65 7.67 -2.19
CA ILE A 279 -18.36 7.04 -1.89
C ILE A 279 -17.60 6.75 -3.18
N VAL A 280 -18.27 6.21 -4.20
CA VAL A 280 -17.68 5.97 -5.52
C VAL A 280 -17.17 7.27 -6.14
N ALA A 281 -17.94 8.37 -6.07
CA ALA A 281 -17.49 9.66 -6.58
C ALA A 281 -16.19 10.16 -5.90
N LYS A 282 -16.07 9.98 -4.57
CA LYS A 282 -14.83 10.34 -3.84
C LYS A 282 -13.68 9.40 -4.16
N SER A 283 -13.94 8.09 -4.26
CA SER A 283 -12.94 7.09 -4.64
C SER A 283 -12.42 7.36 -6.06
N PHE A 284 -13.30 7.67 -7.01
CA PHE A 284 -12.92 8.00 -8.39
C PHE A 284 -12.06 9.25 -8.47
N GLU A 285 -12.38 10.30 -7.69
CA GLU A 285 -11.54 11.49 -7.63
C GLU A 285 -10.15 11.17 -7.07
N ALA A 286 -10.05 10.37 -6.00
CA ALA A 286 -8.76 9.90 -5.50
C ALA A 286 -8.01 9.08 -6.56
N GLN A 287 -8.69 8.17 -7.27
CA GLN A 287 -8.10 7.34 -8.32
C GLN A 287 -7.55 8.15 -9.48
N ARG A 288 -8.32 9.14 -9.95
CA ARG A 288 -7.93 10.02 -11.05
C ARG A 288 -6.66 10.79 -10.71
N VAL A 289 -6.57 11.28 -9.49
CA VAL A 289 -5.42 12.04 -9.00
C VAL A 289 -4.18 11.15 -8.89
N MET A 290 -4.32 9.91 -8.42
CA MET A 290 -3.22 8.94 -8.34
C MET A 290 -2.73 8.53 -9.71
N ALA A 291 -3.64 8.20 -10.64
CA ALA A 291 -3.29 7.91 -12.02
C ALA A 291 -2.51 9.06 -12.68
N ALA A 292 -2.89 10.32 -12.41
CA ALA A 292 -2.15 11.48 -12.90
C ALA A 292 -0.76 11.62 -12.27
N SER A 293 -0.65 11.45 -10.95
CA SER A 293 0.63 11.50 -10.23
C SER A 293 1.59 10.41 -10.71
N ASP A 294 1.13 9.17 -10.82
CA ASP A 294 1.93 8.03 -11.29
C ASP A 294 2.39 8.24 -12.74
N SER A 295 1.51 8.72 -13.62
CA SER A 295 1.85 9.03 -15.02
C SER A 295 2.93 10.11 -15.15
N LEU A 296 3.05 11.00 -14.16
CA LEU A 296 4.04 12.07 -14.12
C LEU A 296 5.29 11.73 -13.28
N GLY A 297 5.30 10.56 -12.62
CA GLY A 297 6.39 10.14 -11.74
C GLY A 297 6.46 10.93 -10.42
N ILE A 298 5.34 11.47 -9.95
CA ILE A 298 5.25 12.22 -8.71
C ILE A 298 4.86 11.26 -7.57
N CYS A 299 5.62 11.30 -6.47
CA CYS A 299 5.35 10.44 -5.33
C CYS A 299 3.97 10.73 -4.71
N ILE A 300 3.26 9.65 -4.35
CA ILE A 300 1.95 9.69 -3.67
C ILE A 300 1.95 10.55 -2.40
N PHE A 301 3.08 10.65 -1.69
CA PHE A 301 3.19 11.47 -0.48
C PHE A 301 3.47 12.94 -0.76
N GLY A 302 3.72 13.34 -2.00
CA GLY A 302 3.73 14.76 -2.41
C GLY A 302 2.35 15.26 -2.82
N ARG A 303 1.35 14.36 -2.93
CA ARG A 303 0.04 14.65 -3.51
C ARG A 303 -0.71 15.79 -2.83
N MET A 304 -0.57 15.96 -1.51
CA MET A 304 -1.27 17.04 -0.80
C MET A 304 -0.89 18.43 -1.32
N VAL A 305 0.33 18.59 -1.84
CA VAL A 305 0.76 19.79 -2.56
C VAL A 305 0.41 19.69 -4.04
N THR A 306 0.71 18.57 -4.70
CA THR A 306 0.51 18.38 -6.15
C THR A 306 -0.95 18.60 -6.56
N ASP A 307 -1.88 18.03 -5.82
CA ASP A 307 -3.31 17.96 -6.17
C ASP A 307 -3.97 19.33 -6.05
N THR A 308 -3.66 20.02 -4.96
CA THR A 308 -4.16 21.37 -4.66
C THR A 308 -3.50 22.45 -5.53
N HIS A 309 -2.37 22.13 -6.18
CA HIS A 309 -1.58 23.03 -7.02
C HIS A 309 -1.34 22.46 -8.44
N SER A 310 -2.27 21.67 -8.99
CA SER A 310 -2.11 20.99 -10.28
C SER A 310 -1.72 21.92 -11.44
N GLY A 311 -2.29 23.13 -11.51
CA GLY A 311 -1.91 24.12 -12.52
C GLY A 311 -0.45 24.57 -12.42
N PHE A 312 0.09 24.69 -11.20
CA PHE A 312 1.51 24.98 -10.97
C PHE A 312 2.40 23.80 -11.40
N ILE A 313 1.97 22.56 -11.17
CA ILE A 313 2.68 21.36 -11.62
C ILE A 313 2.73 21.30 -13.15
N VAL A 314 1.61 21.55 -13.83
CA VAL A 314 1.56 21.60 -15.31
C VAL A 314 2.46 22.71 -15.86
N GLU A 315 2.47 23.88 -15.23
CA GLU A 315 3.36 24.97 -15.63
C GLU A 315 4.85 24.59 -15.43
N ALA A 316 5.20 23.85 -14.38
CA ALA A 316 6.55 23.32 -14.21
C ALA A 316 6.93 22.34 -15.33
N ILE A 317 6.00 21.50 -15.78
CA ILE A 317 6.18 20.58 -16.93
C ILE A 317 6.40 21.37 -18.22
N ASN A 318 5.56 22.39 -18.49
CA ASN A 318 5.71 23.27 -19.65
C ASN A 318 7.08 23.96 -19.67
N ASN A 319 7.53 24.46 -18.52
CA ASN A 319 8.85 25.08 -18.39
C ASN A 319 10.00 24.06 -18.53
N ALA A 320 9.81 22.80 -18.15
CA ALA A 320 10.81 21.75 -18.31
C ALA A 320 10.94 21.28 -19.76
N LEU A 321 9.81 21.08 -20.45
CA LEU A 321 9.74 20.42 -21.75
C LEU A 321 9.57 21.36 -22.94
N GLY A 322 9.21 22.63 -22.72
CA GLY A 322 8.85 23.57 -23.78
C GLY A 322 7.49 23.30 -24.41
N THR A 323 6.60 22.63 -23.67
CA THR A 323 5.21 22.34 -24.07
C THR A 323 4.27 23.48 -23.68
N ASN A 324 3.00 23.37 -24.09
CA ASN A 324 1.95 24.33 -23.76
C ASN A 324 0.66 23.62 -23.30
N PHE A 325 0.80 22.68 -22.37
CA PHE A 325 -0.33 21.97 -21.79
C PHE A 325 -1.21 22.93 -20.98
N PRO A 326 -2.54 22.83 -21.08
CA PRO A 326 -3.46 23.59 -20.24
C PRO A 326 -3.45 23.06 -18.80
N ALA A 327 -3.88 23.85 -17.82
CA ALA A 327 -3.97 23.40 -16.42
C ALA A 327 -4.87 22.16 -16.25
N SER A 328 -5.85 21.95 -17.14
CA SER A 328 -6.70 20.75 -17.17
C SER A 328 -5.94 19.46 -17.49
N TYR A 329 -4.73 19.56 -18.05
CA TYR A 329 -3.92 18.41 -18.47
C TYR A 329 -3.69 17.39 -17.35
N TYR A 330 -3.45 17.85 -16.11
CA TYR A 330 -3.30 16.96 -14.95
C TYR A 330 -4.54 16.09 -14.73
N ASN A 331 -5.73 16.65 -14.93
CA ASN A 331 -6.98 15.91 -14.78
C ASN A 331 -7.28 15.02 -15.98
N GLU A 332 -6.96 15.50 -17.18
CA GLU A 332 -7.15 14.78 -18.44
C GLU A 332 -6.29 13.51 -18.48
N ILE A 333 -4.99 13.60 -18.15
CA ILE A 333 -4.10 12.44 -18.16
C ILE A 333 -4.54 11.38 -17.15
N GLY A 334 -4.98 11.78 -15.95
CA GLY A 334 -5.49 10.83 -14.96
C GLY A 334 -6.74 10.08 -15.42
N ARG A 335 -7.70 10.78 -16.04
CA ARG A 335 -8.92 10.15 -16.59
C ARG A 335 -8.59 9.22 -17.75
N GLU A 336 -7.69 9.65 -18.64
CA GLU A 336 -7.29 8.84 -19.80
C GLU A 336 -6.56 7.57 -19.36
N THR A 337 -5.65 7.66 -18.38
CA THR A 337 -4.97 6.49 -17.81
C THR A 337 -5.98 5.49 -17.24
N LEU A 338 -6.91 5.93 -16.39
CA LEU A 338 -7.94 5.03 -15.82
C LEU A 338 -8.81 4.37 -16.90
N ARG A 339 -9.17 5.12 -17.95
CA ARG A 339 -9.93 4.60 -19.09
C ARG A 339 -9.16 3.49 -19.80
N LEU A 340 -7.89 3.73 -20.13
CA LEU A 340 -7.04 2.78 -20.84
C LEU A 340 -6.75 1.53 -19.99
N GLU A 341 -6.51 1.69 -18.70
CA GLU A 341 -6.33 0.58 -17.76
C GLU A 341 -7.60 -0.30 -17.67
N HIS A 342 -8.78 0.33 -17.60
CA HIS A 342 -10.05 -0.40 -17.59
C HIS A 342 -10.31 -1.14 -18.92
N GLU A 343 -10.03 -0.50 -20.06
CA GLU A 343 -10.12 -1.12 -21.39
C GLU A 343 -9.19 -2.33 -21.53
N PHE A 344 -7.97 -2.22 -21.00
CA PHE A 344 -7.01 -3.32 -20.98
C PHE A 344 -7.57 -4.51 -20.18
N ASN A 345 -8.08 -4.27 -18.96
CA ASN A 345 -8.63 -5.35 -18.13
C ASN A 345 -9.88 -5.99 -18.77
N LYS A 346 -10.79 -5.19 -19.35
CA LYS A 346 -11.92 -5.74 -20.12
C LYS A 346 -11.46 -6.61 -21.28
N ALA A 347 -10.45 -6.17 -22.03
CA ALA A 347 -9.88 -6.96 -23.12
C ALA A 347 -9.17 -8.23 -22.64
N ALA A 348 -8.62 -8.22 -21.42
CA ALA A 348 -8.02 -9.38 -20.77
C ALA A 348 -9.05 -10.37 -20.18
N GLY A 349 -10.33 -10.01 -20.17
CA GLY A 349 -11.43 -10.89 -19.74
C GLY A 349 -11.96 -10.64 -18.34
N PHE A 350 -11.56 -9.54 -17.67
CA PHE A 350 -12.15 -9.14 -16.40
C PHE A 350 -13.61 -8.70 -16.55
N THR A 351 -14.41 -9.03 -15.56
CA THR A 351 -15.84 -8.78 -15.47
C THR A 351 -16.18 -8.14 -14.12
N ASP A 352 -17.41 -7.64 -13.98
CA ASP A 352 -17.86 -7.03 -12.72
C ASP A 352 -17.82 -8.00 -11.52
N SER A 353 -17.84 -9.32 -11.74
CA SER A 353 -17.69 -10.30 -10.65
C SER A 353 -16.27 -10.38 -10.10
N ASP A 354 -15.27 -9.92 -10.84
CA ASP A 354 -13.89 -9.85 -10.37
C ASP A 354 -13.64 -8.66 -9.41
N ASP A 355 -14.60 -7.74 -9.32
CA ASP A 355 -14.57 -6.57 -8.44
C ASP A 355 -15.21 -6.83 -7.07
N ASP A 356 -15.78 -8.01 -6.83
CA ASP A 356 -16.45 -8.33 -5.56
C ASP A 356 -15.45 -8.57 -4.41
N LEU A 357 -15.85 -8.20 -3.19
CA LEU A 357 -15.15 -8.63 -1.99
C LEU A 357 -15.42 -10.12 -1.73
N PRO A 358 -14.47 -10.83 -1.09
CA PRO A 358 -14.73 -12.17 -0.56
C PRO A 358 -15.95 -12.22 0.35
N GLY A 359 -16.71 -13.33 0.27
CA GLY A 359 -18.01 -13.50 0.96
C GLY A 359 -17.98 -13.18 2.45
N PHE A 360 -16.92 -13.58 3.16
CA PHE A 360 -16.79 -13.37 4.59
C PHE A 360 -16.83 -11.89 5.01
N PHE A 361 -16.45 -10.93 4.14
CA PHE A 361 -16.58 -9.50 4.46
C PHE A 361 -18.03 -9.04 4.56
N TYR A 362 -18.97 -9.73 3.89
CA TYR A 362 -20.40 -9.47 3.93
C TYR A 362 -21.12 -10.23 5.06
N GLU A 363 -20.52 -11.31 5.54
CA GLU A 363 -21.14 -12.27 6.46
C GLU A 363 -20.61 -12.14 7.89
N GLU A 364 -19.32 -11.85 8.05
CA GLU A 364 -18.63 -11.81 9.33
C GLU A 364 -18.48 -10.36 9.83
N SER A 365 -19.11 -10.10 10.98
CA SER A 365 -19.01 -8.82 11.68
C SER A 365 -17.58 -8.59 12.21
N LEU A 366 -17.03 -7.40 11.98
CA LEU A 366 -15.67 -7.06 12.41
C LEU A 366 -15.63 -6.43 13.81
N PRO A 367 -15.19 -7.15 14.87
CA PRO A 367 -15.02 -6.53 16.17
C PRO A 367 -13.88 -5.49 16.16
N PRO A 368 -13.98 -4.41 16.96
CA PRO A 368 -15.11 -4.08 17.84
C PRO A 368 -16.20 -3.23 17.18
N MET A 369 -15.99 -2.76 15.94
CA MET A 369 -16.95 -1.90 15.24
C MET A 369 -18.24 -2.66 14.86
N ASN A 370 -18.18 -3.99 14.83
CA ASN A 370 -19.23 -4.92 14.47
C ASN A 370 -19.89 -4.60 13.11
N ARG A 371 -19.08 -4.20 12.13
CA ARG A 371 -19.51 -3.84 10.77
C ARG A 371 -19.29 -4.99 9.79
N VAL A 372 -20.11 -5.03 8.75
CA VAL A 372 -19.93 -5.84 7.54
C VAL A 372 -19.87 -4.90 6.33
N ALA A 373 -19.31 -5.37 5.21
CA ALA A 373 -19.26 -4.62 3.97
C ALA A 373 -20.69 -4.40 3.43
N ARG A 374 -20.94 -3.22 2.86
CA ARG A 374 -22.28 -2.82 2.43
C ARG A 374 -22.56 -3.01 0.94
N PHE A 375 -21.54 -2.86 0.10
CA PHE A 375 -21.71 -2.75 -1.34
C PHE A 375 -20.99 -3.86 -2.10
N LYS A 376 -21.62 -4.33 -3.17
CA LYS A 376 -21.06 -5.33 -4.09
C LYS A 376 -20.54 -4.68 -5.37
N GLY A 377 -19.66 -5.37 -6.09
CA GLY A 377 -19.07 -4.95 -7.36
C GLY A 377 -20.12 -4.48 -8.36
N ALA A 378 -21.17 -5.27 -8.56
CA ALA A 378 -22.27 -4.93 -9.47
C ALA A 378 -23.06 -3.67 -9.07
N GLU A 379 -23.08 -3.29 -7.79
CA GLU A 379 -23.73 -2.05 -7.33
C GLU A 379 -22.82 -0.85 -7.57
N ILE A 380 -21.55 -0.94 -7.18
CA ILE A 380 -20.60 0.18 -7.33
C ILE A 380 -20.26 0.47 -8.79
N ASN A 381 -20.25 -0.56 -9.64
CA ASN A 381 -19.93 -0.42 -11.06
C ASN A 381 -21.01 0.34 -11.85
N GLN A 382 -22.22 0.51 -11.30
CA GLN A 382 -23.26 1.37 -11.90
C GLN A 382 -22.87 2.85 -11.93
N PHE A 383 -21.89 3.24 -11.11
CA PHE A 383 -21.41 4.62 -11.00
C PHE A 383 -20.03 4.82 -11.65
N ARG A 384 -19.54 3.83 -12.41
CA ARG A 384 -18.21 3.86 -13.04
C ARG A 384 -18.15 4.77 -14.28
N GLU A 385 -19.29 5.06 -14.90
CA GLU A 385 -19.42 5.87 -16.13
C GLU A 385 -19.80 7.34 -15.88
#